data_AF-W7QDC9-F1
#
_entry.id   AF-W7QDC9-F1
#
_cell.length_a   1.000
_cell.length_b   1.000
_cell.length_c   1.000
_cell.angle_alpha   90.00
_cell.angle_beta   90.00
_cell.angle_gamma   90.00
#
_symmetry.space_group_name_H-M   'P 1'
#
loop_
_entity.id
_entity.type
_entity.pdbx_description
1 polymer ?
#
loop_
_entity_poly.entity_id
_entity_poly.type
_entity_poly.pdbx_seq_one_letter_code
_entity_poly.pdbx_strand_id
1 'polypeptide(L)'
;MLDEALKGEIQTAYRRVLEAQGLTPRYGQRLMIAEIARTLSGIEADESGKRTSDEHVCVLEAGTGTGKTLAYLLAALPVAKARGKRLVIATATVALQEQVLHQDLPALKAHSGLDFHYALAKGRGRYLCVARLEQELDGVTGNPTLSMFEQSLVQESGDNFQALVRDMAEAYGSGSWEGDRESWSESIDDADWRRLTIDHRQCTNRRCGHFAACAFFRARRDLETADVVVANHDLVLADLSLGGGVVLPPPGDCIYVFDEGHHLPDKALNHFAHRVGVGSSLRWLGSLKKSLTELNQALAIQPTVARLLGTLPEAIAALEPRLGGGLLPGAPACRPPPWAG
;
A
#
# COMPACT_ATOMS: atom_id res chain seq x y z
N MET A 1 -23.13 0.86 -25.70
CA MET A 1 -22.60 0.65 -27.07
C MET A 1 -21.39 1.56 -27.24
N LEU A 2 -20.30 1.09 -27.85
CA LEU A 2 -19.07 1.89 -27.96
C LEU A 2 -19.27 3.05 -28.93
N ASP A 3 -18.99 4.28 -28.50
CA ASP A 3 -19.07 5.46 -29.35
C ASP A 3 -18.09 5.35 -30.54
N GLU A 4 -18.51 5.72 -31.74
CA GLU A 4 -17.68 5.61 -32.96
C GLU A 4 -16.46 6.54 -32.90
N ALA A 5 -16.56 7.69 -32.20
CA ALA A 5 -15.40 8.55 -31.98
C ALA A 5 -14.34 7.85 -31.09
N LEU A 6 -14.77 7.24 -29.99
CA LEU A 6 -13.91 6.48 -29.08
C LEU A 6 -13.27 5.27 -29.78
N LYS A 7 -14.03 4.57 -30.62
CA LYS A 7 -13.50 3.48 -31.47
C LYS A 7 -12.39 3.98 -32.39
N GLY A 8 -12.62 5.11 -33.04
CA GLY A 8 -11.64 5.76 -33.93
C GLY A 8 -10.37 6.17 -33.19
N GLU A 9 -10.50 6.69 -31.97
CA GLU A 9 -9.37 7.04 -31.10
C GLU A 9 -8.54 5.81 -30.74
N ILE A 10 -9.16 4.73 -30.24
CA ILE A 10 -8.49 3.46 -29.90
C ILE A 10 -7.76 2.88 -31.13
N GLN A 11 -8.42 2.83 -32.28
CA GLN A 11 -7.83 2.29 -33.52
C GLN A 11 -6.67 3.15 -34.03
N THR A 12 -6.76 4.47 -33.89
CA THR A 12 -5.70 5.39 -34.30
C THR A 12 -4.50 5.27 -33.37
N ALA A 13 -4.73 5.27 -32.05
CA ALA A 13 -3.69 5.04 -31.05
C ALA A 13 -2.98 3.70 -31.26
N TYR A 14 -3.74 2.63 -31.52
CA TYR A 14 -3.18 1.30 -31.80
C TYR A 14 -2.27 1.30 -33.03
N ARG A 15 -2.73 1.86 -34.16
CA ARG A 15 -1.94 1.91 -35.40
C ARG A 15 -0.63 2.70 -35.22
N ARG A 16 -0.70 3.86 -34.55
CA ARG A 16 0.49 4.69 -34.28
C ARG A 16 1.52 3.97 -33.42
N VAL A 17 1.10 3.28 -32.37
CA VAL A 17 2.02 2.52 -31.53
C VAL A 17 2.68 1.39 -32.31
N LEU A 18 1.91 0.66 -33.13
CA LEU A 18 2.46 -0.43 -33.95
C LEU A 18 3.50 0.07 -34.96
N GLU A 19 3.20 1.16 -35.68
CA GLU A 19 4.14 1.76 -36.63
C GLU A 19 5.41 2.24 -35.94
N ALA A 20 5.27 3.00 -34.85
CA ALA A 20 6.43 3.58 -34.16
C ALA A 20 7.36 2.53 -33.53
N GLN A 21 6.81 1.40 -33.09
CA GLN A 21 7.59 0.33 -32.47
C GLN A 21 7.95 -0.81 -33.45
N GLY A 22 7.57 -0.71 -34.72
CA GLY A 22 7.80 -1.77 -35.72
C GLY A 22 7.12 -3.10 -35.35
N LEU A 23 5.98 -3.05 -34.64
CA LEU A 23 5.28 -4.23 -34.15
C LEU A 23 4.28 -4.74 -35.18
N THR A 24 4.13 -6.07 -35.25
CA THR A 24 3.13 -6.71 -36.12
C THR A 24 1.76 -6.81 -35.43
N PRO A 25 0.66 -6.43 -36.09
CA PRO A 25 -0.68 -6.57 -35.53
C PRO A 25 -1.04 -8.03 -35.25
N ARG A 26 -1.47 -8.36 -34.03
CA ARG A 26 -1.86 -9.73 -33.64
C ARG A 26 -3.36 -9.83 -33.41
N TYR A 27 -3.97 -10.93 -33.88
CA TYR A 27 -5.41 -11.14 -33.72
C TYR A 27 -5.84 -11.15 -32.24
N GLY A 28 -5.15 -11.92 -31.40
CA GLY A 28 -5.48 -12.01 -29.96
C GLY A 28 -5.42 -10.66 -29.25
N GLN A 29 -4.45 -9.81 -29.63
CA GLN A 29 -4.34 -8.46 -29.08
C GLN A 29 -5.52 -7.57 -29.49
N ARG A 30 -5.93 -7.60 -30.77
CA ARG A 30 -7.09 -6.84 -31.25
C ARG A 30 -8.39 -7.32 -30.62
N LEU A 31 -8.54 -8.64 -30.44
CA LEU A 31 -9.68 -9.23 -29.77
C LEU A 31 -9.74 -8.77 -28.30
N MET A 32 -8.60 -8.82 -27.59
CA MET A 32 -8.49 -8.33 -26.22
C MET A 32 -8.89 -6.85 -26.11
N ILE A 33 -8.37 -5.99 -27.00
CA ILE A 33 -8.73 -4.57 -27.06
C ILE A 33 -10.24 -4.41 -27.24
N ALA A 34 -10.84 -5.14 -28.19
CA ALA A 34 -12.26 -5.05 -28.50
C ALA A 34 -13.15 -5.50 -27.33
N GLU A 35 -12.80 -6.60 -26.67
CA GLU A 35 -13.58 -7.11 -25.53
C GLU A 35 -13.48 -6.21 -24.29
N ILE A 36 -12.29 -5.67 -24.00
CA ILE A 36 -12.11 -4.68 -22.91
C ILE A 36 -12.92 -3.43 -23.22
N ALA A 37 -12.76 -2.86 -24.42
CA ALA A 37 -13.44 -1.63 -24.80
C ALA A 37 -14.96 -1.79 -24.78
N ARG A 38 -15.49 -2.93 -25.29
CA ARG A 38 -16.93 -3.26 -25.28
C ARG A 38 -17.46 -3.41 -23.85
N THR A 39 -16.78 -4.21 -23.03
CA THR A 39 -17.21 -4.49 -21.65
C THR A 39 -17.24 -3.19 -20.85
N LEU A 40 -16.15 -2.43 -20.90
CA LEU A 40 -16.09 -1.17 -20.19
C LEU A 40 -17.18 -0.25 -20.75
N SER A 41 -17.20 0.08 -22.04
CA SER A 41 -18.17 1.02 -22.63
C SER A 41 -19.64 0.59 -22.50
N GLY A 42 -19.91 -0.68 -22.19
CA GLY A 42 -21.25 -1.21 -21.89
C GLY A 42 -21.76 -0.88 -20.49
N ILE A 43 -20.89 -0.40 -19.57
CA ILE A 43 -21.31 -0.04 -18.21
C ILE A 43 -22.29 1.15 -18.23
N GLU A 44 -23.47 0.94 -17.65
CA GLU A 44 -24.51 1.95 -17.48
C GLU A 44 -24.62 2.40 -16.03
N ALA A 45 -24.94 3.67 -15.80
CA ALA A 45 -25.13 4.24 -14.48
C ALA A 45 -26.35 5.18 -14.49
N ASP A 46 -27.00 5.30 -13.33
CA ASP A 46 -28.09 6.26 -13.13
C ASP A 46 -27.56 7.70 -12.94
N GLU A 47 -28.48 8.66 -12.77
CA GLU A 47 -28.16 10.07 -12.54
C GLU A 47 -27.31 10.31 -11.28
N SER A 48 -27.33 9.39 -10.33
CA SER A 48 -26.51 9.43 -9.11
C SER A 48 -25.12 8.82 -9.29
N GLY A 49 -24.81 8.32 -10.50
CA GLY A 49 -23.57 7.63 -10.82
C GLY A 49 -23.51 6.19 -10.32
N LYS A 50 -24.63 5.65 -9.82
CA LYS A 50 -24.69 4.26 -9.38
C LYS A 50 -24.87 3.35 -10.59
N ARG A 51 -24.00 2.36 -10.71
CA ARG A 51 -24.05 1.38 -11.79
C ARG A 51 -25.39 0.63 -11.78
N THR A 52 -26.04 0.57 -12.94
CA THR A 52 -27.29 -0.17 -13.18
C THR A 52 -27.07 -1.43 -14.01
N SER A 53 -25.96 -1.51 -14.76
CA SER A 53 -25.62 -2.69 -15.54
C SER A 53 -25.00 -3.80 -14.69
N ASP A 54 -25.37 -5.05 -15.00
CA ASP A 54 -24.79 -6.24 -14.36
C ASP A 54 -23.41 -6.59 -14.96
N GLU A 55 -23.22 -6.37 -16.27
CA GLU A 55 -21.95 -6.64 -16.95
C GLU A 55 -20.97 -5.47 -16.76
N HIS A 56 -19.92 -5.69 -15.98
CA HIS A 56 -18.91 -4.68 -15.66
C HIS A 56 -17.51 -5.25 -15.37
N VAL A 57 -17.36 -6.57 -15.47
CA VAL A 57 -16.11 -7.29 -15.25
C VAL A 57 -15.80 -8.09 -16.51
N CYS A 58 -14.58 -7.93 -17.02
CA CYS A 58 -14.05 -8.73 -18.13
C CYS A 58 -12.91 -9.59 -17.60
N VAL A 59 -12.98 -10.90 -17.82
CA VAL A 59 -11.89 -11.84 -17.48
C VAL A 59 -11.29 -12.33 -18.78
N LEU A 60 -9.99 -12.10 -18.96
CA LEU A 60 -9.30 -12.37 -20.20
C LEU A 60 -8.06 -13.21 -19.92
N GLU A 61 -7.99 -14.37 -20.55
CA GLU A 61 -6.79 -15.20 -20.57
C GLU A 61 -6.01 -14.92 -21.85
N ALA A 62 -4.74 -14.56 -21.71
CA ALA A 62 -3.86 -14.33 -22.84
C ALA A 62 -2.47 -14.89 -22.55
N GLY A 63 -1.92 -15.60 -23.54
CA GLY A 63 -0.59 -16.18 -23.46
C GLY A 63 0.51 -15.14 -23.26
N THR A 64 1.69 -15.57 -22.83
CA THR A 64 2.86 -14.69 -22.72
C THR A 64 3.23 -14.10 -24.08
N GLY A 65 3.77 -12.88 -24.06
CA GLY A 65 4.18 -12.18 -25.29
C GLY A 65 3.04 -11.73 -26.19
N THR A 66 1.76 -11.93 -25.85
CA THR A 66 0.60 -11.47 -26.66
C THR A 66 0.41 -9.95 -26.71
N GLY A 67 1.20 -9.20 -25.93
CA GLY A 67 1.08 -7.75 -25.81
C GLY A 67 -0.10 -7.33 -24.91
N LYS A 68 -0.33 -8.08 -23.82
CA LYS A 68 -1.41 -7.87 -22.84
C LYS A 68 -1.44 -6.46 -22.29
N THR A 69 -0.27 -5.98 -21.84
CA THR A 69 -0.10 -4.64 -21.28
C THR A 69 -0.55 -3.56 -22.25
N LEU A 70 -0.01 -3.60 -23.46
CA LEU A 70 -0.38 -2.65 -24.50
C LEU A 70 -1.87 -2.74 -24.86
N ALA A 71 -2.45 -3.94 -24.90
CA ALA A 71 -3.85 -4.15 -25.23
C ALA A 71 -4.80 -3.52 -24.20
N TYR A 72 -4.59 -3.81 -22.90
CA TYR A 72 -5.46 -3.23 -21.87
C TYR A 72 -5.25 -1.72 -21.74
N LEU A 73 -4.04 -1.21 -21.93
CA LEU A 73 -3.77 0.23 -21.87
C LEU A 73 -4.49 0.98 -22.99
N LEU A 74 -4.35 0.51 -24.23
CA LEU A 74 -4.99 1.13 -25.40
C LEU A 74 -6.51 1.06 -25.39
N ALA A 75 -7.08 0.07 -24.72
CA ALA A 75 -8.53 -0.05 -24.57
C ALA A 75 -9.05 0.73 -23.37
N ALA A 76 -8.48 0.51 -22.18
CA ALA A 76 -9.04 1.01 -20.94
C ALA A 76 -8.78 2.50 -20.72
N LEU A 77 -7.64 3.04 -21.15
CA LEU A 77 -7.32 4.46 -20.92
C LEU A 77 -8.26 5.41 -21.69
N PRO A 78 -8.49 5.26 -23.02
CA PRO A 78 -9.45 6.10 -23.72
C PRO A 78 -10.87 5.98 -23.14
N VAL A 79 -11.29 4.76 -22.78
CA VAL A 79 -12.61 4.52 -22.18
C VAL A 79 -12.73 5.18 -20.79
N ALA A 80 -11.68 5.12 -19.97
CA ALA A 80 -11.64 5.78 -18.68
C ALA A 80 -11.77 7.30 -18.84
N LYS A 81 -10.98 7.88 -19.77
CA LYS A 81 -10.99 9.31 -20.07
C LYS A 81 -12.35 9.78 -20.58
N ALA A 82 -12.96 9.05 -21.52
CA ALA A 82 -14.28 9.35 -22.05
C ALA A 82 -15.39 9.35 -20.98
N ARG A 83 -15.15 8.70 -19.84
CA ARG A 83 -16.08 8.62 -18.71
C ARG A 83 -15.72 9.49 -17.52
N GLY A 84 -14.66 10.29 -17.62
CA GLY A 84 -14.14 11.04 -16.49
C GLY A 84 -13.70 10.15 -15.32
N LYS A 85 -13.23 8.93 -15.61
CA LYS A 85 -12.73 7.96 -14.64
C LYS A 85 -11.22 7.86 -14.75
N ARG A 86 -10.57 7.48 -13.64
CA ARG A 86 -9.14 7.17 -13.60
C ARG A 86 -8.90 5.69 -13.85
N LEU A 87 -7.79 5.35 -14.48
CA LEU A 87 -7.37 3.97 -14.69
C LEU A 87 -6.42 3.54 -13.56
N VAL A 88 -6.78 2.52 -12.80
CA VAL A 88 -5.91 1.92 -11.78
C VAL A 88 -5.38 0.60 -12.30
N ILE A 89 -4.07 0.47 -12.47
CA ILE A 89 -3.40 -0.75 -12.91
C ILE A 89 -2.76 -1.39 -11.68
N ALA A 90 -3.26 -2.54 -11.29
CA ALA A 90 -2.78 -3.32 -10.18
C ALA A 90 -1.91 -4.46 -10.73
N THR A 91 -0.61 -4.47 -10.43
CA THR A 91 0.30 -5.55 -10.83
C THR A 91 0.56 -6.53 -9.70
N ALA A 92 0.91 -7.78 -10.04
CA ALA A 92 1.19 -8.81 -9.05
C ALA A 92 2.54 -8.62 -8.32
N THR A 93 3.55 -8.07 -9.01
CA THR A 93 4.93 -7.95 -8.52
C THR A 93 5.49 -6.55 -8.77
N VAL A 94 6.51 -6.16 -7.98
CA VAL A 94 7.22 -4.88 -8.14
C VAL A 94 7.91 -4.80 -9.50
N ALA A 95 8.52 -5.90 -9.97
CA ALA A 95 9.16 -5.92 -11.29
C ALA A 95 8.18 -5.63 -12.44
N LEU A 96 6.96 -6.20 -12.41
CA LEU A 96 5.92 -5.88 -13.38
C LEU A 96 5.44 -4.43 -13.24
N GLN A 97 5.36 -3.92 -12.01
CA GLN A 97 5.02 -2.53 -11.72
C GLN A 97 6.02 -1.55 -12.37
N GLU A 98 7.31 -1.83 -12.22
CA GLU A 98 8.41 -1.05 -12.81
C GLU A 98 8.41 -1.13 -14.33
N GLN A 99 8.16 -2.31 -14.91
CA GLN A 99 8.04 -2.46 -16.36
C GLN A 99 6.90 -1.58 -16.90
N VAL A 100 5.72 -1.62 -16.26
CA VAL A 100 4.58 -0.79 -16.65
C VAL A 100 4.93 0.70 -16.56
N LEU A 101 5.62 1.12 -15.50
CA LEU A 101 5.92 2.52 -15.21
C LEU A 101 7.04 3.12 -16.08
N HIS A 102 8.11 2.36 -16.32
CA HIS A 102 9.33 2.85 -16.96
C HIS A 102 9.45 2.45 -18.43
N GLN A 103 8.67 1.48 -18.89
CA GLN A 103 8.69 1.02 -20.28
C GLN A 103 7.34 1.21 -20.96
N ASP A 104 6.27 0.57 -20.45
CA ASP A 104 5.01 0.49 -21.19
C ASP A 104 4.26 1.84 -21.24
N LEU A 105 4.08 2.53 -20.12
CA LEU A 105 3.41 3.84 -20.08
C LEU A 105 4.17 4.96 -20.80
N PRO A 106 5.51 5.11 -20.64
CA PRO A 106 6.29 6.07 -21.42
C PRO A 106 6.19 5.79 -22.92
N ALA A 107 6.30 4.52 -23.33
CA ALA A 107 6.20 4.13 -24.73
C ALA A 107 4.79 4.39 -25.27
N LEU A 108 3.74 4.15 -24.50
CA LEU A 108 2.37 4.49 -24.88
C LEU A 108 2.21 6.00 -25.04
N LYS A 109 2.67 6.80 -24.08
CA LYS A 109 2.57 8.26 -24.11
C LYS A 109 3.31 8.87 -25.32
N ALA A 110 4.51 8.37 -25.62
CA ALA A 110 5.31 8.86 -26.74
C ALA A 110 4.70 8.53 -28.12
N HIS A 111 4.05 7.38 -28.26
CA HIS A 111 3.71 6.84 -29.59
C HIS A 111 2.21 6.74 -29.89
N SER A 112 1.33 6.70 -28.89
CA SER A 112 -0.12 6.57 -29.12
C SER A 112 -0.78 7.87 -29.60
N GLY A 113 -0.18 9.01 -29.26
CA GLY A 113 -0.80 10.32 -29.40
C GLY A 113 -1.94 10.59 -28.40
N LEU A 114 -2.04 9.76 -27.36
CA LEU A 114 -2.89 10.02 -26.19
C LEU A 114 -2.13 10.92 -25.22
N ASP A 115 -2.78 11.96 -24.74
CA ASP A 115 -2.28 12.80 -23.66
C ASP A 115 -2.90 12.39 -22.32
N PHE A 116 -2.03 12.03 -21.38
CA PHE A 116 -2.38 11.56 -20.05
C PHE A 116 -1.21 11.70 -19.06
N HIS A 117 -1.54 11.83 -17.78
CA HIS A 117 -0.61 11.76 -16.66
C HIS A 117 -0.70 10.39 -15.98
N TYR A 118 0.45 9.88 -15.54
CA TYR A 118 0.50 8.64 -14.78
C TYR A 118 1.38 8.81 -13.55
N ALA A 119 1.04 8.10 -12.48
CA ALA A 119 1.77 8.14 -11.22
C ALA A 119 1.78 6.78 -10.54
N LEU A 120 2.79 6.57 -9.70
CA LEU A 120 2.99 5.34 -8.96
C LEU A 120 2.45 5.48 -7.54
N ALA A 121 1.53 4.60 -7.16
CA ALA A 121 1.08 4.49 -5.78
C ALA A 121 1.92 3.44 -5.04
N LYS A 122 2.58 3.87 -3.96
CA LYS A 122 3.30 3.00 -3.02
C LYS A 122 2.76 3.13 -1.61
N GLY A 123 2.98 2.08 -0.81
CA GLY A 123 2.67 2.11 0.62
C GLY A 123 3.56 3.10 1.38
N ARG A 124 3.06 3.67 2.46
CA ARG A 124 3.80 4.66 3.29
C ARG A 124 5.16 4.17 3.76
N GLY A 125 5.28 2.88 4.09
CA GLY A 125 6.55 2.26 4.50
C GLY A 125 7.60 2.16 3.40
N ARG A 126 7.32 2.63 2.18
CA ARG A 126 8.29 2.76 1.08
C ARG A 126 8.92 4.15 1.00
N TYR A 127 8.46 5.10 1.82
CA TYR A 127 8.97 6.46 1.83
C TYR A 127 9.65 6.80 3.16
N LEU A 128 10.74 7.54 3.06
CA LEU A 128 11.47 8.12 4.18
C LEU A 128 10.55 9.02 5.01
N CYS A 129 10.56 8.81 6.33
CA CYS A 129 9.93 9.72 7.27
C CYS A 129 10.95 10.76 7.73
N VAL A 130 10.81 11.99 7.26
CA VAL A 130 11.71 13.11 7.61
C VAL A 130 11.82 13.31 9.12
N ALA A 131 10.72 13.14 9.86
CA ALA A 131 10.72 13.23 11.32
C ALA A 131 11.56 12.12 11.98
N ARG A 132 11.57 10.90 11.42
CA ARG A 132 12.43 9.81 11.91
C ARG A 132 13.89 10.04 11.55
N LEU A 133 14.14 10.54 10.34
CA LEU A 133 15.49 10.89 9.89
C LEU A 133 16.14 11.92 10.82
N GLU A 134 15.41 12.99 11.17
CA GLU A 134 15.88 14.01 12.11
C GLU A 134 16.11 13.43 13.51
N GLN A 135 15.21 12.59 14.01
CA GLN A 135 15.40 11.90 15.31
C GLN A 135 16.68 11.05 15.36
N GLU A 136 16.99 10.33 14.27
CA GLU A 136 18.20 9.51 14.18
C GLU A 136 19.48 10.36 14.02
N LEU A 137 19.39 11.52 13.34
CA LEU A 137 20.48 12.50 13.24
C LEU A 137 20.81 13.17 14.58
N ASP A 138 19.78 13.54 15.35
CA ASP A 138 19.91 14.17 16.67
C ASP A 138 20.37 13.18 17.75
N GLY A 139 20.50 11.89 17.41
CA GLY A 139 20.86 10.82 18.36
C GLY A 139 19.78 10.53 19.40
N VAL A 140 18.54 11.02 19.19
CA VAL A 140 17.41 10.78 20.08
C VAL A 140 16.83 9.41 19.78
N THR A 141 17.49 8.38 20.29
CA THR A 141 17.04 6.98 20.20
C THR A 141 15.82 6.78 21.08
N GLY A 142 14.64 6.99 20.51
CA GLY A 142 13.39 6.90 21.25
C GLY A 142 12.20 6.59 20.36
N ASN A 143 12.16 5.39 19.77
CA ASN A 143 10.88 4.83 19.36
C ASN A 143 10.30 4.01 20.52
N PRO A 144 9.36 4.54 21.32
CA PRO A 144 8.79 3.82 22.47
C PRO A 144 7.98 2.58 22.07
N THR A 145 7.79 2.33 20.76
CA THR A 145 7.10 1.13 20.25
C THR A 145 8.04 -0.02 19.90
N LEU A 146 9.37 0.17 19.90
CA LEU A 146 10.30 -0.94 19.64
C LEU A 146 10.43 -1.81 20.89
N SER A 147 10.36 -3.13 20.69
CA SER A 147 10.57 -4.10 21.75
C SER A 147 12.01 -4.08 22.25
N MET A 148 12.24 -4.46 23.51
CA MET A 148 13.58 -4.55 24.13
C MET A 148 14.55 -5.47 23.33
N PHE A 149 14.01 -6.41 22.56
CA PHE A 149 14.76 -7.28 21.64
C PHE A 149 15.21 -6.56 20.36
N GLU A 150 14.34 -5.71 19.80
CA GLU A 150 14.71 -4.85 18.66
C GLU A 150 15.75 -3.81 19.09
N GLN A 151 15.68 -3.31 20.33
CA GLN A 151 16.68 -2.40 20.90
C GLN A 151 18.06 -3.06 21.06
N SER A 152 18.14 -4.36 21.36
CA SER A 152 19.43 -5.08 21.43
C SER A 152 20.08 -5.32 20.07
N LEU A 153 19.29 -5.50 19.01
CA LEU A 153 19.81 -5.61 17.64
C LEU A 153 20.31 -4.26 17.10
N VAL A 154 19.75 -3.15 17.61
CA VAL A 154 20.10 -1.77 17.23
C VAL A 154 21.49 -1.34 17.70
N GLN A 155 22.06 -1.97 18.74
CA GLN A 155 23.39 -1.63 19.26
C GLN A 155 24.55 -2.15 18.39
N GLU A 156 24.33 -3.11 17.49
CA GLU A 156 25.42 -3.73 16.69
C GLU A 156 25.73 -2.99 15.38
N SER A 157 24.86 -2.08 14.91
CA SER A 157 24.94 -1.48 13.56
C SER A 157 25.48 -0.03 13.51
N GLY A 158 26.02 0.47 14.61
CA GLY A 158 26.16 1.91 14.92
C GLY A 158 26.79 2.79 13.84
N ASP A 159 27.93 2.38 13.26
CA ASP A 159 28.68 3.26 12.36
C ASP A 159 28.12 3.30 10.93
N ASN A 160 27.72 2.14 10.38
CA ASN A 160 27.22 2.05 9.00
C ASN A 160 25.82 2.68 8.87
N PHE A 161 24.95 2.46 9.85
CA PHE A 161 23.62 3.08 9.85
C PHE A 161 23.70 4.60 9.98
N GLN A 162 24.59 5.12 10.83
CA GLN A 162 24.75 6.57 10.99
C GLN A 162 25.34 7.24 9.75
N ALA A 163 26.20 6.54 8.99
CA ALA A 163 26.62 7.00 7.66
C ALA A 163 25.42 7.07 6.70
N LEU A 164 24.63 5.99 6.60
CA LEU A 164 23.43 5.92 5.76
C LEU A 164 22.45 7.06 6.06
N VAL A 165 22.19 7.34 7.34
CA VAL A 165 21.30 8.43 7.77
C VAL A 165 21.80 9.80 7.32
N ARG A 166 23.11 10.05 7.44
CA ARG A 166 23.72 11.31 6.97
C ARG A 166 23.62 11.45 5.46
N ASP A 167 23.95 10.40 4.72
CA ASP A 167 23.90 10.40 3.25
C ASP A 167 22.47 10.62 2.75
N MET A 168 21.49 9.95 3.37
CA MET A 168 20.07 10.15 3.06
C MET A 168 19.59 11.56 3.37
N ALA A 169 20.05 12.16 4.48
CA ALA A 169 19.71 13.53 4.83
C ALA A 169 20.28 14.55 3.85
N GLU A 170 21.53 14.36 3.43
CA GLU A 170 22.15 15.21 2.40
C GLU A 170 21.45 15.05 1.04
N ALA A 171 21.20 13.81 0.62
CA ALA A 171 20.53 13.53 -0.66
C ALA A 171 19.10 14.08 -0.69
N TYR A 172 18.36 13.92 0.41
CA TYR A 172 17.00 14.45 0.53
C TYR A 172 16.98 15.98 0.63
N GLY A 173 17.91 16.56 1.40
CA GLY A 173 18.03 18.01 1.60
C GLY A 173 18.49 18.75 0.34
N SER A 174 19.35 18.13 -0.46
CA SER A 174 19.80 18.66 -1.76
C SER A 174 18.77 18.45 -2.88
N GLY A 175 17.80 17.56 -2.68
CA GLY A 175 16.79 17.20 -3.69
C GLY A 175 17.29 16.22 -4.75
N SER A 176 18.48 15.62 -4.56
CA SER A 176 18.98 14.54 -5.44
C SER A 176 18.22 13.23 -5.23
N TRP A 177 17.52 13.08 -4.10
CA TRP A 177 16.67 11.95 -3.80
C TRP A 177 15.32 12.39 -3.20
N GLU A 178 14.23 11.80 -3.67
CA GLU A 178 12.87 12.19 -3.26
C GLU A 178 12.34 11.44 -2.03
N GLY A 179 13.16 10.56 -1.44
CA GLY A 179 12.83 9.80 -0.23
C GLY A 179 12.14 8.46 -0.52
N ASP A 180 12.19 7.96 -1.75
CA ASP A 180 11.67 6.66 -2.15
C ASP A 180 12.73 5.55 -1.95
N ARG A 181 12.40 4.50 -1.21
CA ARG A 181 13.33 3.41 -0.88
C ARG A 181 13.95 2.80 -2.14
N GLU A 182 13.12 2.52 -3.14
CA GLU A 182 13.56 1.78 -4.33
C GLU A 182 14.41 2.62 -5.28
N SER A 183 14.38 3.96 -5.15
CA SER A 183 15.22 4.85 -5.95
C SER A 183 16.58 5.14 -5.29
N TRP A 184 16.86 4.55 -4.13
CA TRP A 184 18.16 4.66 -3.47
C TRP A 184 19.18 3.76 -4.19
N SER A 185 20.40 4.25 -4.39
CA SER A 185 21.43 3.56 -5.20
C SER A 185 21.97 2.29 -4.55
N GLU A 186 21.89 2.19 -3.22
CA GLU A 186 22.45 1.08 -2.46
C GLU A 186 21.36 0.20 -1.83
N SER A 187 21.69 -1.05 -1.54
CA SER A 187 20.78 -1.94 -0.82
C SER A 187 20.67 -1.50 0.65
N ILE A 188 19.44 -1.24 1.10
CA ILE A 188 19.14 -0.86 2.49
C ILE A 188 18.60 -2.07 3.24
N ASP A 189 19.19 -2.39 4.39
CA ASP A 189 18.67 -3.42 5.29
C ASP A 189 17.23 -3.09 5.74
N ASP A 190 16.37 -4.10 5.82
CA ASP A 190 15.01 -3.94 6.30
C ASP A 190 14.94 -3.42 7.74
N ALA A 191 15.88 -3.80 8.61
CA ALA A 191 15.92 -3.33 10.00
C ALA A 191 16.20 -1.83 10.06
N ASP A 192 17.17 -1.36 9.27
CA ASP A 192 17.55 0.04 9.18
C ASP A 192 16.43 0.88 8.54
N TRP A 193 15.83 0.39 7.47
CA TRP A 193 14.72 1.07 6.80
C TRP A 193 13.49 1.23 7.71
N ARG A 194 13.20 0.22 8.56
CA ARG A 194 12.08 0.30 9.52
C ARG A 194 12.26 1.42 10.55
N ARG A 195 13.50 1.79 10.88
CA ARG A 195 13.78 2.92 11.80
C ARG A 195 13.48 4.26 11.15
N LEU A 196 13.69 4.35 9.85
CA LEU A 196 13.53 5.56 9.05
C LEU A 196 12.13 5.75 8.47
N THR A 197 11.21 4.82 8.71
CA THR A 197 9.85 4.84 8.18
C THR A 197 8.78 4.76 9.26
N ILE A 198 7.53 4.99 8.85
CA ILE A 198 6.38 5.03 9.75
C ILE A 198 5.16 4.44 9.03
N ASP A 199 4.28 3.76 9.78
CA ASP A 199 3.01 3.29 9.24
C ASP A 199 1.91 4.36 9.34
N HIS A 200 0.71 4.04 8.86
CA HIS A 200 -0.43 4.96 8.90
C HIS A 200 -0.98 5.18 10.31
N ARG A 201 -0.73 4.26 11.26
CA ARG A 201 -1.24 4.33 12.65
C ARG A 201 -0.38 5.25 13.51
N GLN A 202 0.92 5.25 13.25
CA GLN A 202 1.90 6.07 13.94
C GLN A 202 1.98 7.50 13.35
N CYS A 203 1.63 7.69 12.07
CA CYS A 203 1.69 9.00 11.42
C CYS A 203 0.60 9.97 11.89
N THR A 204 1.00 11.18 12.29
CA THR A 204 0.08 12.26 12.72
C THR A 204 -0.45 13.13 11.57
N ASN A 205 -0.13 12.78 10.33
CA ASN A 205 -0.61 13.42 9.10
C ASN A 205 -0.38 14.96 9.13
N ARG A 206 -1.42 15.78 8.92
CA ARG A 206 -1.35 17.25 8.86
C ARG A 206 -0.84 17.91 10.15
N ARG A 207 -0.79 17.18 11.27
CA ARG A 207 -0.23 17.68 12.55
C ARG A 207 1.29 17.47 12.65
N CYS A 208 1.90 16.79 11.69
CA CYS A 208 3.34 16.59 11.65
C CYS A 208 4.05 17.90 11.27
N GLY A 209 5.08 18.28 12.03
CA GLY A 209 5.91 19.46 11.75
C GLY A 209 6.59 19.42 10.37
N HIS A 210 6.83 18.22 9.83
CA HIS A 210 7.48 18.01 8.53
C HIS A 210 6.49 17.73 7.39
N PHE A 211 5.19 18.00 7.56
CA PHE A 211 4.17 17.67 6.55
C PHE A 211 4.49 18.24 5.16
N ALA A 212 4.95 19.50 5.09
CA ALA A 212 5.28 20.17 3.83
C ALA A 212 6.45 19.50 3.08
N ALA A 213 7.41 18.96 3.83
CA ALA A 213 8.60 18.29 3.30
C ALA A 213 8.45 16.77 3.29
N CYS A 214 7.26 16.19 3.51
CA CYS A 214 7.10 14.74 3.65
C CYS A 214 7.12 14.02 2.29
N ALA A 215 8.08 13.10 2.10
CA ALA A 215 8.26 12.31 0.88
C ALA A 215 6.96 11.64 0.41
N PHE A 216 6.28 10.94 1.32
CA PHE A 216 5.00 10.27 1.04
C PHE A 216 3.92 11.23 0.55
N PHE A 217 3.77 12.41 1.20
CA PHE A 217 2.74 13.36 0.79
C PHE A 217 3.10 14.10 -0.49
N ARG A 218 4.39 14.29 -0.80
CA ARG A 218 4.84 14.82 -2.09
C ARG A 218 4.48 13.85 -3.22
N ALA A 219 4.88 12.58 -3.13
CA ALA A 219 4.53 11.57 -4.12
C ALA A 219 3.01 11.39 -4.27
N ARG A 220 2.25 11.60 -3.17
CA ARG A 220 0.79 11.53 -3.20
C ARG A 220 0.13 12.68 -3.97
N ARG A 221 0.77 13.85 -4.10
CA ARG A 221 0.21 14.95 -4.92
C ARG A 221 0.16 14.57 -6.39
N ASP A 222 1.16 13.84 -6.88
CA ASP A 222 1.20 13.39 -8.28
C ASP A 222 0.04 12.42 -8.59
N LEU A 223 -0.40 11.64 -7.59
CA LEU A 223 -1.60 10.80 -7.71
C LEU A 223 -2.89 11.61 -7.86
N GLU A 224 -2.96 12.85 -7.35
CA GLU A 224 -4.17 13.67 -7.42
C GLU A 224 -4.47 14.10 -8.86
N THR A 225 -3.45 14.32 -9.70
CA THR A 225 -3.60 14.72 -11.10
C THR A 225 -3.41 13.56 -12.09
N ALA A 226 -3.15 12.35 -11.61
CA ALA A 226 -2.91 11.20 -12.48
C ALA A 226 -4.21 10.64 -13.08
N ASP A 227 -4.20 10.45 -14.41
CA ASP A 227 -5.21 9.71 -15.15
C ASP A 227 -5.00 8.20 -15.00
N VAL A 228 -3.73 7.77 -14.91
CA VAL A 228 -3.34 6.38 -14.70
C VAL A 228 -2.57 6.24 -13.39
N VAL A 229 -3.08 5.42 -12.48
CA VAL A 229 -2.40 5.08 -11.22
C VAL A 229 -1.89 3.65 -11.29
N VAL A 230 -0.58 3.47 -11.19
CA VAL A 230 0.04 2.14 -11.10
C VAL A 230 0.21 1.78 -9.63
N ALA A 231 -0.31 0.62 -9.24
CA ALA A 231 -0.22 0.09 -7.88
C ALA A 231 0.09 -1.42 -7.95
N ASN A 232 0.42 -2.02 -6.82
CA ASN A 232 0.40 -3.48 -6.70
C ASN A 232 -0.96 -3.97 -6.16
N HIS A 233 -1.24 -5.26 -6.33
CA HIS A 233 -2.45 -5.89 -5.80
C HIS A 233 -2.63 -5.64 -4.30
N ASP A 234 -1.56 -5.71 -3.52
CA ASP A 234 -1.61 -5.55 -2.06
C ASP A 234 -2.07 -4.15 -1.64
N LEU A 235 -1.66 -3.11 -2.36
CA LEU A 235 -2.03 -1.74 -2.07
C LEU A 235 -3.50 -1.48 -2.42
N VAL A 236 -3.97 -2.02 -3.55
CA VAL A 236 -5.39 -1.91 -3.94
C VAL A 236 -6.27 -2.62 -2.92
N LEU A 237 -5.93 -3.83 -2.50
CA LEU A 237 -6.68 -4.59 -1.50
C LEU A 237 -6.66 -3.91 -0.13
N ALA A 238 -5.51 -3.37 0.28
CA ALA A 238 -5.39 -2.59 1.51
C ALA A 238 -6.28 -1.34 1.49
N ASP A 239 -6.29 -0.59 0.38
CA ASP A 239 -7.16 0.59 0.23
C ASP A 239 -8.64 0.21 0.32
N LEU A 240 -9.05 -0.86 -0.36
CA LEU A 240 -10.42 -1.37 -0.32
C LEU A 240 -10.83 -1.83 1.09
N SER A 241 -9.92 -2.45 1.86
CA SER A 241 -10.17 -2.85 3.26
C SER A 241 -10.44 -1.66 4.19
N LEU A 242 -9.95 -0.46 3.82
CA LEU A 242 -10.16 0.79 4.54
C LEU A 242 -11.43 1.53 4.08
N GLY A 243 -12.23 0.94 3.20
CA GLY A 243 -13.44 1.52 2.61
C GLY A 243 -13.25 2.09 1.20
N GLY A 244 -12.02 2.09 0.67
CA GLY A 244 -11.67 2.61 -0.65
C GLY A 244 -11.55 4.13 -0.70
N GLY A 245 -10.57 4.64 -1.44
CA GLY A 245 -10.37 6.09 -1.63
C GLY A 245 -9.48 6.75 -0.56
N VAL A 246 -8.84 5.96 0.31
CA VAL A 246 -7.99 6.47 1.41
C VAL A 246 -6.56 6.68 0.95
N VAL A 247 -6.07 5.84 0.04
CA VAL A 247 -4.74 5.85 -0.56
C VAL A 247 -4.84 6.05 -2.07
N LEU A 248 -5.76 5.33 -2.70
CA LEU A 248 -6.07 5.45 -4.13
C LEU A 248 -7.24 6.42 -4.35
N PRO A 249 -7.54 6.81 -5.61
CA PRO A 249 -8.75 7.57 -5.88
C PRO A 249 -10.01 6.76 -5.51
N PRO A 250 -11.15 7.43 -5.27
CA PRO A 250 -12.38 6.76 -4.88
C PRO A 250 -12.77 5.65 -5.88
N PRO A 251 -13.14 4.44 -5.42
CA PRO A 251 -13.44 3.33 -6.34
C PRO A 251 -14.56 3.63 -7.34
N GLY A 252 -15.53 4.47 -6.96
CA GLY A 252 -16.59 4.94 -7.85
C GLY A 252 -16.08 5.74 -9.05
N ASP A 253 -14.88 6.33 -8.95
CA ASP A 253 -14.24 7.14 -9.98
C ASP A 253 -13.10 6.42 -10.71
N CYS A 254 -13.02 5.10 -10.55
CA CYS A 254 -11.95 4.28 -11.10
C CYS A 254 -12.45 3.15 -12.01
N ILE A 255 -11.62 2.82 -12.99
CA ILE A 255 -11.62 1.53 -13.69
C ILE A 255 -10.37 0.78 -13.25
N TYR A 256 -10.54 -0.46 -12.79
CA TYR A 256 -9.44 -1.29 -12.31
C TYR A 256 -9.01 -2.32 -13.36
N VAL A 257 -7.71 -2.46 -13.56
CA VAL A 257 -7.08 -3.54 -14.31
C VAL A 257 -6.19 -4.32 -13.36
N PHE A 258 -6.50 -5.60 -13.15
CA PHE A 258 -5.67 -6.51 -12.36
C PHE A 258 -4.82 -7.37 -13.30
N ASP A 259 -3.53 -7.05 -13.39
CA ASP A 259 -2.58 -7.78 -14.23
C ASP A 259 -2.01 -8.98 -13.48
N GLU A 260 -1.84 -10.10 -14.18
CA GLU A 260 -1.57 -11.41 -13.57
C GLU A 260 -2.56 -11.72 -12.42
N GLY A 261 -3.86 -11.52 -12.72
CA GLY A 261 -4.98 -11.66 -11.79
C GLY A 261 -5.11 -13.03 -11.12
N HIS A 262 -4.39 -14.06 -11.59
CA HIS A 262 -4.31 -15.36 -10.94
C HIS A 262 -3.71 -15.28 -9.52
N HIS A 263 -2.96 -14.23 -9.18
CA HIS A 263 -2.47 -13.97 -7.83
C HIS A 263 -3.50 -13.30 -6.90
N LEU A 264 -4.62 -12.80 -7.43
CA LEU A 264 -5.58 -12.00 -6.68
C LEU A 264 -6.27 -12.78 -5.54
N PRO A 265 -6.71 -14.05 -5.73
CA PRO A 265 -7.40 -14.79 -4.67
C PRO A 265 -6.56 -14.95 -3.40
N ASP A 266 -5.31 -15.40 -3.55
CA ASP A 266 -4.41 -15.62 -2.42
C ASP A 266 -4.08 -14.32 -1.69
N LYS A 267 -3.87 -13.22 -2.44
CA LYS A 267 -3.64 -11.90 -1.84
C LYS A 267 -4.87 -11.40 -1.11
N ALA A 268 -6.06 -11.53 -1.68
CA ALA A 268 -7.31 -11.12 -1.04
C ALA A 268 -7.52 -11.89 0.27
N LEU A 269 -7.37 -13.21 0.27
CA LEU A 269 -7.50 -14.03 1.48
C LEU A 269 -6.53 -13.59 2.59
N ASN A 270 -5.29 -13.25 2.25
CA ASN A 270 -4.31 -12.78 3.22
C ASN A 270 -4.63 -11.40 3.78
N HIS A 271 -5.15 -10.47 2.97
CA HIS A 271 -5.53 -9.11 3.42
C HIS A 271 -6.75 -9.10 4.34
N PHE A 272 -7.74 -9.95 4.05
CA PHE A 272 -8.97 -10.03 4.84
C PHE A 272 -8.89 -11.07 5.98
N ALA A 273 -7.70 -11.64 6.22
CA ALA A 273 -7.45 -12.51 7.37
C ALA A 273 -6.88 -11.74 8.56
N HIS A 274 -7.34 -12.07 9.77
CA HIS A 274 -6.75 -11.59 11.01
C HIS A 274 -6.02 -12.72 11.72
N ARG A 275 -4.79 -12.44 12.17
CA ARG A 275 -3.96 -13.36 12.94
C ARG A 275 -3.63 -12.73 14.28
N VAL A 276 -3.81 -13.48 15.36
CA VAL A 276 -3.44 -13.06 16.72
C VAL A 276 -2.51 -14.11 17.31
N GLY A 277 -1.26 -13.70 17.58
CA GLY A 277 -0.28 -14.57 18.24
C GLY A 277 -0.56 -14.63 19.74
N VAL A 278 -1.27 -15.66 20.21
CA VAL A 278 -1.63 -15.79 21.63
C VAL A 278 -0.39 -15.80 22.53
N GLY A 279 0.65 -16.56 22.16
CA GLY A 279 1.87 -16.64 22.95
C GLY A 279 2.67 -15.33 23.02
N SER A 280 2.73 -14.56 21.93
CA SER A 280 3.38 -13.23 21.94
C SER A 280 2.56 -12.21 22.72
N SER A 281 1.23 -12.24 22.61
CA SER A 281 0.34 -11.40 23.42
C SER A 281 0.50 -11.68 24.92
N LEU A 282 0.61 -12.94 25.32
CA LEU A 282 0.86 -13.31 26.72
C LEU A 282 2.23 -12.82 27.21
N ARG A 283 3.29 -12.97 26.42
CA ARG A 283 4.62 -12.42 26.76
C ARG A 283 4.59 -10.91 26.90
N TRP A 284 3.90 -10.21 26.00
CA TRP A 284 3.74 -8.76 26.05
C TRP A 284 2.99 -8.31 27.30
N LEU A 285 1.91 -9.00 27.68
CA LEU A 285 1.19 -8.74 28.93
C LEU A 285 2.09 -8.92 30.17
N GLY A 286 2.93 -9.96 30.19
CA GLY A 286 3.93 -10.15 31.25
C GLY A 286 4.94 -9.00 31.33
N SER A 287 5.47 -8.55 30.19
CA SER A 287 6.38 -7.39 30.13
C SER A 287 5.70 -6.07 30.55
N LEU A 288 4.43 -5.88 30.16
CA LEU A 288 3.63 -4.72 30.54
C LEU A 288 3.43 -4.68 32.07
N LYS A 289 3.10 -5.83 32.68
CA LYS A 289 2.96 -5.96 34.14
C LYS A 289 4.24 -5.56 34.87
N LYS A 290 5.41 -6.02 34.38
CA LYS A 290 6.71 -5.65 34.94
C LYS A 290 6.95 -4.13 34.84
N SER A 291 6.75 -3.57 33.65
CA SER A 291 6.96 -2.13 33.39
C SER A 291 6.05 -1.24 34.23
N LEU A 292 4.78 -1.64 34.41
CA LEU A 292 3.82 -0.93 35.27
C LEU A 292 4.21 -0.98 36.75
N THR A 293 4.81 -2.09 37.20
CA THR A 293 5.30 -2.22 38.57
C THR A 293 6.47 -1.27 38.83
N GLU A 294 7.42 -1.19 37.89
CA GLU A 294 8.55 -0.27 37.94
C GLU A 294 8.09 1.20 37.90
N LEU A 295 7.13 1.52 37.01
CA LEU A 295 6.55 2.86 36.89
C LEU A 295 5.77 3.27 38.14
N ASN A 296 5.06 2.33 38.77
CA ASN A 296 4.41 2.57 40.05
C ASN A 296 5.44 2.89 41.14
N GLN A 297 6.54 2.14 41.24
CA GLN A 297 7.62 2.43 42.19
C GLN A 297 8.24 3.81 41.97
N ALA A 298 8.46 4.21 40.71
CA ALA A 298 9.03 5.51 40.37
C ALA A 298 8.07 6.69 40.62
N LEU A 299 6.76 6.50 40.41
CA LEU A 299 5.73 7.54 40.54
C LEU A 299 4.96 7.51 41.87
N ALA A 300 5.28 6.58 42.78
CA ALA A 300 4.64 6.41 44.10
C ALA A 300 4.86 7.57 45.09
N ILE A 301 5.19 8.76 44.59
CA ILE A 301 5.27 10.01 45.34
C ILE A 301 3.85 10.58 45.56
N GLN A 302 2.89 10.27 44.68
CA GLN A 302 1.49 10.69 44.82
C GLN A 302 0.54 9.50 45.08
N PRO A 303 -0.24 9.51 46.19
CA PRO A 303 -1.08 8.38 46.59
C PRO A 303 -2.19 8.05 45.58
N THR A 304 -2.73 9.05 44.88
CA THR A 304 -3.77 8.83 43.85
C THR A 304 -3.22 8.07 42.64
N VAL A 305 -2.02 8.42 42.19
CA VAL A 305 -1.35 7.77 41.06
C VAL A 305 -0.96 6.34 41.43
N ALA A 306 -0.43 6.14 42.64
CA ALA A 306 -0.09 4.80 43.14
C ALA A 306 -1.32 3.87 43.21
N ARG A 307 -2.47 4.40 43.66
CA ARG A 307 -3.72 3.64 43.70
C ARG A 307 -4.22 3.27 42.31
N LEU A 308 -4.20 4.21 41.35
CA LEU A 308 -4.65 3.95 39.99
C LEU A 308 -3.74 2.94 39.28
N LEU A 309 -2.41 3.10 39.40
CA LEU A 309 -1.44 2.18 38.80
C LEU A 309 -1.48 0.79 39.45
N GLY A 310 -1.75 0.70 40.75
CA GLY A 310 -1.87 -0.57 41.46
C GLY A 310 -3.00 -1.48 40.97
N THR A 311 -4.06 -0.92 40.38
CA THR A 311 -5.18 -1.70 39.82
C THR A 311 -4.89 -2.35 38.47
N LEU A 312 -3.91 -1.84 37.71
CA LEU A 312 -3.62 -2.30 36.35
C LEU A 312 -2.97 -3.71 36.31
N PRO A 313 -1.97 -4.04 37.16
CA PRO A 313 -1.39 -5.38 37.23
C PRO A 313 -2.42 -6.49 37.52
N GLU A 314 -3.41 -6.22 38.36
CA GLU A 314 -4.47 -7.18 38.70
C GLU A 314 -5.40 -7.41 37.50
N ALA A 315 -5.78 -6.36 36.79
CA ALA A 315 -6.57 -6.45 35.56
C ALA A 315 -5.83 -7.26 34.47
N ILE A 316 -4.52 -7.09 34.35
CA ILE A 316 -3.68 -7.87 33.41
C ILE A 316 -3.63 -9.35 33.81
N ALA A 317 -3.44 -9.64 35.10
CA ALA A 317 -3.41 -11.02 35.61
C ALA A 317 -4.74 -11.76 35.38
N ALA A 318 -5.88 -11.05 35.38
CA ALA A 318 -7.18 -11.62 35.05
C ALA A 318 -7.36 -11.96 33.56
N LEU A 319 -6.59 -11.33 32.66
CA LEU A 319 -6.66 -11.54 31.20
C LEU A 319 -5.81 -12.73 30.74
N GLU A 320 -4.66 -12.98 31.37
CA GLU A 320 -3.74 -14.09 31.04
C GLU A 320 -4.43 -15.47 30.94
N PRO A 321 -5.20 -15.93 31.95
CA PRO A 321 -5.85 -17.25 31.88
C PRO A 321 -6.97 -17.31 30.83
N ARG A 322 -7.62 -16.17 30.52
CA ARG A 322 -8.67 -16.11 29.49
C ARG A 322 -8.10 -16.20 28.08
N LEU A 323 -6.90 -15.64 27.87
CA LEU A 323 -6.19 -15.72 26.59
C LEU A 323 -5.47 -17.07 26.40
N GLY A 324 -4.89 -17.62 27.48
CA GLY A 324 -4.17 -18.90 27.42
C GLY A 324 -5.08 -20.14 27.48
N GLY A 325 -6.19 -20.08 28.20
CA GLY A 325 -7.00 -21.25 28.59
C GLY A 325 -7.87 -21.90 27.50
N GLY A 326 -7.98 -21.30 26.32
CA GLY A 326 -8.84 -21.84 25.24
C GLY A 326 -8.16 -21.99 23.87
N LEU A 327 -6.96 -21.44 23.70
CA LEU A 327 -6.33 -21.27 22.39
C LEU A 327 -4.93 -21.89 22.29
N LEU A 328 -4.39 -22.41 23.40
CA LEU A 328 -3.10 -23.10 23.42
C LEU A 328 -3.31 -24.62 23.40
N PRO A 329 -2.54 -25.38 22.61
CA PRO A 329 -2.58 -26.84 22.64
C PRO A 329 -2.28 -27.34 24.07
N GLY A 330 -3.21 -28.10 24.66
CA GLY A 330 -3.06 -28.68 26.00
C GLY A 330 -3.60 -27.84 27.18
N ALA A 331 -4.21 -26.67 26.92
CA ALA A 331 -4.90 -25.93 27.98
C ALA A 331 -6.23 -26.61 28.37
N PRO A 332 -6.57 -26.70 29.68
CA PRO A 332 -7.87 -27.22 30.10
C PRO A 332 -8.97 -26.30 29.57
N ALA A 333 -9.93 -26.86 28.82
CA ALA A 333 -11.01 -26.11 28.19
C ALA A 333 -11.66 -25.12 29.18
N CYS A 334 -11.68 -23.84 28.83
CA CYS A 334 -12.43 -22.83 29.57
C CYS A 334 -13.87 -23.32 29.74
N ARG A 335 -14.32 -23.51 31.00
CA ARG A 335 -15.73 -23.77 31.28
C ARG A 335 -16.57 -22.60 30.73
N PRO A 336 -17.70 -22.87 30.08
CA PRO A 336 -18.58 -21.81 29.61
C PRO A 336 -19.04 -20.94 30.80
N PRO A 337 -19.28 -19.65 30.58
CA PRO A 337 -19.75 -18.76 31.63
C PRO A 337 -21.14 -19.20 32.13
N PRO A 338 -21.50 -18.90 33.39
CA PRO A 338 -22.69 -19.42 34.07
C PRO A 338 -24.04 -18.98 33.48
N TRP A 339 -24.05 -18.17 32.43
CA TRP A 339 -25.26 -17.74 31.72
C TRP A 339 -25.49 -18.47 30.38
N ALA A 340 -24.61 -19.40 30.00
CA ALA A 340 -24.75 -20.21 28.79
C ALA A 340 -25.54 -21.51 29.02
N GLY A 341 -26.65 -21.41 29.77
CA GLY A 341 -27.64 -22.47 30.00
C GLY A 341 -29.04 -21.89 29.94
#